data_AF-A0A2N7XSL6-F1
#
_entry.id   AF-A0A2N7XSL6-F1
#
_cell.length_a   1.000
_cell.length_b   1.000
_cell.length_c   1.000
_cell.angle_alpha   90.00
_cell.angle_beta   90.00
_cell.angle_gamma   90.00
#
_symmetry.space_group_name_H-M   'P 1'
#
loop_
_entity.id
_entity.type
_entity.pdbx_description
1 polymer ?
#
loop_
_entity_poly.entity_id
_entity_poly.type
_entity_poly.pdbx_seq_one_letter_code
_entity_poly.pdbx_strand_id
1 'polypeptide(L)' 'EPGAPLADKDSLWRVYSMTKPITAMAAMILIEEGKMRLDQPVSDFIPAFKTMRVQVSPDSLDTRPATRPITIRNLLTHTA' A
#
# COMPACT_ATOMS: atom_id res chain seq x y z
N GLU A 1 13.43 26.70 -13.76
CA GLU A 1 14.24 26.98 -14.96
C GLU A 1 14.22 28.47 -15.24
N PRO A 2 15.28 29.08 -15.80
CA PRO A 2 15.23 30.47 -16.21
C PRO A 2 14.02 30.70 -17.13
N GLY A 3 13.10 31.60 -16.74
CA GLY A 3 11.86 31.88 -17.48
C GLY A 3 10.64 31.04 -17.10
N ALA A 4 10.76 30.07 -16.18
CA ALA A 4 9.58 29.36 -15.66
C ALA A 4 8.68 30.31 -14.84
N PRO A 5 7.34 30.15 -14.92
CA PRO A 5 6.41 30.89 -14.05
C PRO A 5 6.76 30.70 -12.57
N LEU A 6 6.58 31.76 -11.78
CA LEU A 6 6.67 31.64 -10.32
C LEU A 6 5.59 30.69 -9.82
N ALA A 7 5.94 29.87 -8.84
CA ALA A 7 4.97 28.99 -8.19
C ALA A 7 3.91 29.81 -7.43
N ASP A 8 2.68 29.35 -7.51
CA ASP A 8 1.51 29.91 -6.85
C ASP A 8 0.64 28.79 -6.24
N LYS A 9 -0.55 29.14 -5.76
CA LYS A 9 -1.48 28.20 -5.14
C LYS A 9 -2.04 27.14 -6.09
N ASP A 10 -2.00 27.37 -7.40
CA ASP A 10 -2.58 26.49 -8.43
C ASP A 10 -1.49 25.68 -9.17
N SER A 11 -0.22 25.93 -8.83
CA SER A 11 0.92 25.21 -9.37
C SER A 11 0.84 23.71 -9.03
N LEU A 12 1.01 22.87 -10.05
CA LEU A 12 0.93 21.42 -9.91
C LEU A 12 2.25 20.83 -9.44
N TRP A 13 2.17 19.96 -8.42
CA TRP A 13 3.32 19.27 -7.85
C TRP A 13 3.15 17.76 -7.95
N ARG A 14 4.27 17.05 -8.15
CA ARG A 14 4.32 15.61 -7.92
C ARG A 14 4.42 15.39 -6.41
N VAL A 15 3.37 14.86 -5.80
CA VAL A 15 3.28 14.75 -4.33
C VAL A 15 3.87 13.45 -3.77
N TYR A 16 4.32 12.53 -4.64
CA TYR A 16 5.01 11.29 -4.27
C TYR A 16 4.32 10.51 -3.14
N SER A 17 5.02 10.21 -2.06
CA SER A 17 4.49 9.45 -0.93
C SER A 17 3.36 10.15 -0.19
N MET A 18 3.11 11.46 -0.41
CA MET A 18 1.92 12.13 0.11
C MET A 18 0.62 11.63 -0.55
N THR A 19 0.70 10.82 -1.61
CA THR A 19 -0.46 10.07 -2.10
C THR A 19 -0.94 9.01 -1.10
N LYS A 20 -0.07 8.50 -0.19
CA LYS A 20 -0.43 7.42 0.74
C LYS A 20 -1.63 7.78 1.65
N PRO A 21 -1.67 8.94 2.35
CA PRO A 21 -2.86 9.32 3.12
C PRO A 21 -4.14 9.40 2.29
N ILE A 22 -4.06 9.87 1.04
CA ILE A 22 -5.22 9.96 0.14
C ILE A 22 -5.74 8.56 -0.19
N THR A 23 -4.85 7.63 -0.56
CA THR A 23 -5.22 6.22 -0.81
C THR A 23 -5.71 5.52 0.46
N ALA A 24 -5.12 5.79 1.62
CA ALA A 24 -5.56 5.24 2.90
C ALA A 24 -6.98 5.72 3.24
N MET A 25 -7.29 6.99 3.03
CA MET A 25 -8.64 7.54 3.21
C MET A 25 -9.65 6.87 2.27
N ALA A 26 -9.30 6.66 0.99
CA ALA A 26 -10.15 5.92 0.06
C ALA A 26 -10.42 4.48 0.54
N ALA A 27 -9.41 3.79 1.07
CA ALA A 27 -9.60 2.46 1.68
C ALA A 27 -10.52 2.52 2.90
N MET A 28 -10.41 3.56 3.74
CA MET A 28 -11.28 3.73 4.91
C MET A 28 -12.74 3.99 4.53
N ILE A 29 -13.01 4.74 3.46
CA ILE A 29 -14.38 4.92 2.92
C ILE A 29 -14.96 3.55 2.50
N LEU A 30 -14.19 2.70 1.81
CA LEU A 30 -14.65 1.35 1.45
C LEU A 30 -14.88 0.45 2.67
N ILE A 31 -14.13 0.66 3.75
CA ILE A 31 -14.34 -0.04 5.03
C ILE A 31 -15.62 0.44 5.70
N GLU A 32 -15.88 1.74 5.71
CA GLU A 32 -17.12 2.33 6.22
C GLU A 32 -18.35 1.82 5.45
N GLU A 33 -18.25 1.71 4.13
CA GLU A 33 -19.30 1.16 3.26
C GLU A 33 -19.46 -0.37 3.36
N GLY A 34 -18.65 -1.05 4.19
CA GLY A 34 -18.70 -2.49 4.39
C GLY A 34 -18.19 -3.32 3.20
N LYS A 35 -17.58 -2.69 2.19
CA LYS A 35 -17.04 -3.35 0.98
C LYS A 35 -15.67 -3.99 1.22
N MET A 36 -14.99 -3.60 2.30
CA MET A 36 -13.68 -4.08 2.70
C MET A 36 -13.60 -4.13 4.23
N ARG A 37 -12.73 -4.96 4.81
CA ARG A 37 -12.42 -4.91 6.25
C ARG A 37 -10.92 -4.81 6.48
N LEU A 38 -10.52 -4.16 7.57
CA LEU A 38 -9.10 -4.03 7.95
C LEU A 38 -8.42 -5.39 8.05
N ASP A 39 -9.08 -6.39 8.64
CA ASP A 39 -8.51 -7.72 8.85
C ASP A 39 -8.88 -8.72 7.75
N GLN A 40 -9.39 -8.22 6.61
CA GLN A 40 -9.63 -9.06 5.43
C GLN A 40 -8.29 -9.40 4.73
N PRO A 41 -8.08 -10.65 4.30
CA PRO A 41 -6.91 -11.02 3.49
C PRO A 41 -6.87 -10.25 2.17
N VAL A 42 -5.69 -9.74 1.79
CA VAL A 42 -5.47 -9.08 0.49
C VAL A 42 -5.74 -10.03 -0.67
N SER A 43 -5.50 -11.33 -0.47
CA SER A 43 -5.73 -12.38 -1.47
C SER A 43 -7.18 -12.52 -1.92
N ASP A 44 -8.14 -12.01 -1.16
CA ASP A 44 -9.56 -11.98 -1.55
C ASP A 44 -9.80 -11.04 -2.74
N PHE A 45 -8.96 -10.00 -2.87
CA PHE A 45 -9.02 -9.01 -3.95
C PHE A 45 -7.92 -9.24 -5.01
N ILE A 46 -6.74 -9.68 -4.57
CA ILE A 46 -5.57 -9.90 -5.43
C ILE A 46 -5.03 -11.31 -5.19
N PRO A 47 -5.53 -12.33 -5.91
CA PRO A 47 -5.23 -13.75 -5.65
C PRO A 47 -3.73 -14.11 -5.64
N ALA A 48 -2.89 -13.33 -6.31
CA ALA A 48 -1.43 -13.51 -6.31
C ALA A 48 -0.80 -13.46 -4.90
N PHE A 49 -1.46 -12.80 -3.93
CA PHE A 49 -1.00 -12.72 -2.54
C PHE A 49 -1.35 -13.95 -1.69
N LYS A 50 -2.02 -14.97 -2.25
CA LYS A 50 -2.45 -16.16 -1.50
C LYS A 50 -1.30 -17.03 -1.00
N THR A 51 -0.21 -17.10 -1.77
CA THR A 51 0.94 -17.98 -1.50
C THR A 51 2.25 -17.19 -1.49
N MET A 52 2.37 -16.25 -0.55
CA MET A 52 3.57 -15.45 -0.38
C MET A 52 4.70 -16.23 0.29
N ARG A 53 5.93 -15.84 -0.05
CA ARG A 53 7.16 -16.35 0.56
C ARG A 53 7.95 -15.18 1.13
N VAL A 54 8.70 -15.45 2.20
CA VAL A 54 9.50 -14.48 2.94
C VAL A 54 10.97 -14.84 2.78
N GLN A 55 11.79 -13.87 2.36
CA GLN A 55 13.24 -14.03 2.28
C GLN A 55 13.82 -14.26 3.68
N VAL A 56 14.75 -15.21 3.83
CA VAL A 56 15.32 -15.57 5.14
C VAL A 56 16.56 -14.77 5.51
N SER A 57 17.33 -14.28 4.54
CA SER A 57 18.47 -13.40 4.77
C SER A 57 18.66 -12.42 3.60
N PRO A 58 19.24 -11.23 3.83
CA PRO A 58 19.45 -10.23 2.77
C PRO A 58 20.34 -10.72 1.62
N ASP A 59 21.32 -11.57 1.94
CA ASP A 59 22.36 -12.02 1.00
C ASP A 59 22.01 -13.32 0.27
N SER A 60 20.82 -13.90 0.51
CA SER A 60 20.36 -15.13 -0.14
C SER A 60 19.00 -14.95 -0.79
N LEU A 61 18.75 -15.67 -1.89
CA LEU A 61 17.42 -15.82 -2.48
C LEU A 61 16.57 -16.90 -1.81
N ASP A 62 17.10 -17.53 -0.75
CA ASP A 62 16.36 -18.50 0.03
C ASP A 62 15.11 -17.86 0.64
N THR A 63 14.03 -18.65 0.65
CA THR A 63 12.74 -18.18 1.14
C THR A 63 12.04 -19.27 1.93
N ARG A 64 11.17 -18.85 2.84
CA ARG A 64 10.22 -19.73 3.55
C ARG A 64 8.78 -19.30 3.27
N PRO A 65 7.78 -20.17 3.40
CA PRO A 65 6.38 -19.77 3.34
C PRO A 65 6.06 -18.67 4.37
N ALA A 66 5.22 -17.71 4.00
CA ALA A 66 4.63 -16.78 4.96
C ALA A 66 3.76 -17.55 5.98
N THR A 67 3.80 -17.15 7.25
CA THR A 67 3.12 -17.87 8.34
C THR A 67 1.65 -17.48 8.53
N ARG A 68 1.22 -16.38 7.89
CA ARG A 68 -0.14 -15.86 7.92
C ARG A 68 -0.43 -15.07 6.64
N PRO A 69 -1.71 -14.92 6.24
CA PRO A 69 -2.08 -14.01 5.16
C PRO A 69 -1.72 -12.56 5.48
N ILE A 70 -1.44 -11.77 4.43
CA ILE A 70 -1.32 -10.32 4.50
C ILE A 70 -2.74 -9.73 4.50
N THR A 71 -3.03 -8.83 5.44
CA THR A 71 -4.34 -8.15 5.53
C THR A 71 -4.30 -6.73 4.97
N ILE A 72 -5.47 -6.14 4.72
CA ILE A 72 -5.60 -4.71 4.36
C ILE A 72 -4.91 -3.82 5.41
N ARG A 73 -5.08 -4.11 6.70
CA ARG A 73 -4.43 -3.42 7.81
C ARG A 73 -2.91 -3.45 7.69
N ASN A 74 -2.32 -4.59 7.32
CA ASN A 74 -0.88 -4.68 7.15
C ASN A 74 -0.36 -3.77 6.04
N LEU A 75 -1.09 -3.65 4.92
CA LEU A 75 -0.74 -2.72 3.85
C LEU A 75 -0.80 -1.25 4.32
N LEU A 76 -1.87 -0.86 5.01
CA LEU A 76 -2.07 0.53 5.48
C LEU A 76 -1.08 0.96 6.57
N THR A 77 -0.52 0.00 7.30
CA THR A 77 0.41 0.24 8.43
C THR A 77 1.86 -0.11 8.12
N HIS A 78 2.18 -0.52 6.89
CA HIS A 78 3.51 -0.98 6.50
C HIS A 78 4.05 -2.16 7.36
N THR A 79 3.19 -3.14 7.65
CA THR A 79 3.54 -4.35 8.44
C THR A 79 3.20 -5.65 7.71
N ALA A 80 3.23 -5.61 6.37
CA ALA A 80 2.95 -6.74 5.47
C ALA A 80 4.15 -7.68 5.30
#